data_AF-A0A9P1M5T1-F1
#
_entry.id   AF-A0A9P1M5T1-F1
#
_cell.length_a   1.000
_cell.length_b   1.000
_cell.length_c   1.000
_cell.angle_alpha   90.00
_cell.angle_beta   90.00
_cell.angle_gamma   90.00
#
_symmetry.space_group_name_H-M   'P 1'
#
loop_
_entity.id
_entity.type
_entity.pdbx_description
1 polymer ?
#
loop_
_entity_poly.entity_id
_entity_poly.type
_entity_poly.pdbx_seq_one_letter_code
_entity_poly.pdbx_strand_id
1 'polypeptide(L)'
;MASPPPPTAIHLRQPTRHSHLLLRPLNAPEVPLSQATHLRFPHANNAVIPVAASTRFATSGGENAVNVRSIYFAWLNREVAIPEYNASAAKLNAELASAGGEGSAVHNLAFVERLDLIAWLEGASEESEYIKPLEGDRAGDAAARAPPRPRLG
;
A
#
# COMPACT_ATOMS: atom_id res chain seq x y z
N MET A 1 -26.56 -22.83 8.69
CA MET A 1 -25.37 -22.28 8.00
C MET A 1 -25.18 -20.85 8.52
N ALA A 2 -24.11 -20.58 9.27
CA ALA A 2 -23.83 -19.25 9.78
C ALA A 2 -23.35 -18.35 8.63
N SER A 3 -23.89 -17.13 8.54
CA SER A 3 -23.43 -16.11 7.58
C SER A 3 -21.96 -15.77 7.89
N PRO A 4 -21.09 -15.60 6.88
CA PRO A 4 -19.74 -15.10 7.11
C PRO A 4 -19.81 -13.69 7.73
N PRO A 5 -18.91 -13.36 8.67
CA PRO A 5 -18.85 -12.01 9.25
C PRO A 5 -18.50 -10.97 8.16
N PRO A 6 -19.01 -9.73 8.29
CA PRO A 6 -18.70 -8.66 7.35
C PRO A 6 -17.21 -8.27 7.40
N PRO A 7 -16.62 -7.80 6.29
CA PRO A 7 -15.21 -7.42 6.23
C PRO A 7 -14.91 -6.16 7.06
N THR A 8 -13.93 -6.25 7.95
CA THR A 8 -13.46 -5.13 8.79
C THR A 8 -12.38 -4.31 8.08
N ALA A 9 -12.57 -2.99 7.97
CA ALA A 9 -11.76 -2.12 7.11
C ALA A 9 -11.16 -0.90 7.83
N ILE A 10 -9.96 -0.48 7.42
CA ILE A 10 -9.34 0.80 7.80
C ILE A 10 -9.55 1.83 6.69
N HIS A 11 -9.86 3.06 7.09
CA HIS A 11 -10.02 4.20 6.21
C HIS A 11 -8.74 5.06 6.18
N LEU A 12 -8.10 5.21 5.02
CA LEU A 12 -7.00 6.17 4.85
C LEU A 12 -7.59 7.58 4.73
N ARG A 13 -7.39 8.43 5.74
CA ARG A 13 -7.69 9.87 5.68
C ARG A 13 -6.44 10.65 5.32
N GLN A 14 -6.47 11.41 4.22
CA GLN A 14 -5.51 12.49 3.96
C GLN A 14 -6.11 13.85 4.41
N PRO A 15 -5.27 14.87 4.72
CA PRO A 15 -5.75 16.18 5.10
C PRO A 15 -6.14 16.98 3.85
N THR A 16 -7.31 16.71 3.28
CA THR A 16 -7.89 17.61 2.28
C THR A 16 -8.71 18.68 2.97
N ARG A 17 -8.19 19.91 2.92
CA ARG A 17 -9.01 21.12 3.07
C ARG A 17 -10.17 21.04 2.06
N HIS A 18 -11.36 21.36 2.57
CA HIS A 18 -12.62 21.66 1.89
C HIS A 18 -13.64 20.53 1.64
N SER A 19 -14.76 20.74 2.36
CA SER A 19 -16.15 20.62 1.92
C SER A 19 -16.86 19.27 2.10
N HIS A 20 -17.34 19.16 3.34
CA HIS A 20 -18.54 18.47 3.81
C HIS A 20 -19.71 18.40 2.80
N LEU A 21 -20.13 17.18 2.43
CA LEU A 21 -21.52 16.81 2.11
C LEU A 21 -21.76 15.31 2.40
N LEU A 22 -22.20 15.06 3.63
CA LEU A 22 -23.22 14.12 4.12
C LEU A 22 -23.51 12.76 3.42
N LEU A 23 -23.33 11.71 4.23
CA LEU A 23 -24.20 10.53 4.49
C LEU A 23 -24.11 9.30 3.55
N ARG A 24 -23.28 8.33 3.96
CA ARG A 24 -23.61 6.89 3.91
C ARG A 24 -23.15 6.22 5.21
N PRO A 25 -23.95 5.32 5.83
CA PRO A 25 -23.46 4.49 6.92
C PRO A 25 -22.48 3.45 6.33
N LEU A 26 -21.20 3.61 6.64
CA LEU A 26 -20.11 2.76 6.18
C LEU A 26 -19.99 1.60 7.17
N ASN A 27 -20.89 0.61 7.08
CA ASN A 27 -21.08 -0.36 8.16
C ASN A 27 -20.02 -1.48 8.21
N ALA A 28 -18.76 -1.10 8.34
CA ALA A 28 -17.72 -1.92 8.95
C ALA A 28 -17.06 -1.05 10.03
N PRO A 29 -16.95 -1.54 11.29
CA PRO A 29 -16.26 -0.78 12.33
C PRO A 29 -14.81 -0.56 11.88
N GLU A 30 -14.34 0.67 12.05
CA GLU A 30 -12.91 0.98 11.93
C GLU A 30 -12.18 0.22 13.04
N VAL A 31 -11.15 -0.53 12.67
CA VAL A 31 -10.37 -1.34 13.60
C VAL A 31 -8.88 -1.06 13.48
N PRO A 32 -8.08 -1.34 14.51
CA PRO A 32 -6.63 -1.30 14.41
C PRO A 32 -6.08 -2.18 13.29
N LEU A 33 -4.89 -1.86 12.78
CA LEU A 33 -4.23 -2.63 11.70
C LEU A 33 -3.97 -4.09 12.08
N SER A 34 -3.85 -4.38 13.37
CA SER A 34 -3.75 -5.73 13.93
C SER A 34 -5.03 -6.57 13.77
N GLN A 35 -6.19 -5.95 13.52
CA GLN A 35 -7.50 -6.61 13.36
C GLN A 35 -8.09 -6.43 11.96
N ALA A 36 -7.50 -5.56 11.14
CA ALA A 36 -8.01 -5.27 9.81
C ALA A 36 -7.78 -6.44 8.85
N THR A 37 -8.78 -6.69 8.01
CA THR A 37 -8.73 -7.67 6.91
C THR A 37 -8.66 -6.98 5.55
N HIS A 38 -9.18 -5.75 5.46
CA HIS A 38 -9.21 -4.97 4.23
C HIS A 38 -8.81 -3.50 4.48
N LEU A 39 -8.27 -2.85 3.46
CA LEU A 39 -8.18 -1.40 3.37
C LEU A 39 -9.23 -0.89 2.42
N ARG A 40 -9.84 0.25 2.77
CA ARG A 40 -10.83 0.89 1.93
C ARG A 40 -10.34 2.26 1.48
N PHE A 41 -10.49 2.52 0.19
CA PHE A 41 -10.13 3.78 -0.47
C PHE A 41 -11.39 4.47 -0.99
N PRO A 42 -12.03 5.36 -0.20
CA PRO A 42 -13.30 5.99 -0.59
C PRO A 42 -13.18 6.79 -1.88
N HIS A 43 -12.04 7.46 -2.07
CA HIS A 43 -11.76 8.35 -3.19
C HIS A 43 -11.31 7.62 -4.46
N ALA A 44 -10.96 6.33 -4.35
CA ALA A 44 -10.60 5.47 -5.48
C ALA A 44 -11.76 4.52 -5.79
N ASN A 45 -12.91 5.08 -6.17
CA ASN A 45 -14.12 4.32 -6.49
C ASN A 45 -14.57 3.32 -5.40
N ASN A 46 -14.38 3.67 -4.12
CA ASN A 46 -14.61 2.76 -2.99
C ASN A 46 -13.85 1.41 -3.10
N ALA A 47 -12.66 1.40 -3.69
CA ALA A 47 -11.85 0.19 -3.77
C ALA A 47 -11.62 -0.42 -2.37
N VAL A 48 -11.76 -1.74 -2.29
CA VAL A 48 -11.53 -2.53 -1.09
C VAL A 48 -10.45 -3.56 -1.41
N ILE A 49 -9.34 -3.51 -0.70
CA ILE A 49 -8.16 -4.34 -0.99
C ILE A 49 -7.84 -5.18 0.26
N PRO A 50 -7.66 -6.50 0.15
CA PRO A 50 -7.23 -7.32 1.27
C PRO A 50 -5.86 -6.87 1.79
N VAL A 51 -5.71 -6.73 3.12
CA VAL A 51 -4.43 -6.29 3.72
C VAL A 51 -3.30 -7.30 3.49
N ALA A 52 -3.64 -8.58 3.30
CA ALA A 52 -2.69 -9.65 3.03
C ALA A 52 -2.31 -9.75 1.54
N ALA A 53 -2.93 -8.97 0.65
CA ALA A 53 -2.63 -9.03 -0.78
C ALA A 53 -1.16 -8.61 -1.04
N SER A 54 -0.46 -9.38 -1.87
CA SER A 54 0.89 -9.05 -2.32
C SER A 54 0.88 -7.81 -3.21
N THR A 55 1.91 -6.97 -3.09
CA THR A 55 2.11 -5.82 -3.97
C THR A 55 3.24 -6.09 -4.97
N ARG A 56 3.46 -5.12 -5.87
CA ARG A 56 4.61 -5.16 -6.79
C ARG A 56 5.91 -4.75 -6.12
N PHE A 57 5.85 -4.18 -4.92
CA PHE A 57 7.03 -3.79 -4.15
C PHE A 57 7.70 -5.03 -3.57
N ALA A 58 8.96 -5.26 -3.90
CA ALA A 58 9.77 -6.39 -3.45
C ALA A 58 11.10 -5.88 -2.91
N THR A 59 11.52 -6.42 -1.76
CA THR A 59 12.78 -6.04 -1.12
C THR A 59 14.00 -6.56 -1.89
N SER A 60 15.19 -6.01 -1.60
CA SER A 60 16.44 -6.38 -2.31
C SER A 60 16.76 -7.89 -2.27
N GLY A 61 16.19 -8.66 -1.33
CA GLY A 61 16.31 -10.12 -1.25
C GLY A 61 15.43 -10.91 -2.23
N GLY A 62 14.58 -10.24 -3.01
CA GLY A 62 13.90 -10.78 -4.20
C GLY A 62 12.76 -11.79 -3.97
N GLU A 63 12.76 -12.52 -2.85
CA GLU A 63 11.87 -13.68 -2.68
C GLU A 63 10.46 -13.33 -2.19
N ASN A 64 10.25 -12.21 -1.49
CA ASN A 64 8.94 -11.93 -0.89
C ASN A 64 8.39 -10.56 -1.30
N ALA A 65 7.31 -10.59 -2.08
CA ALA A 65 6.50 -9.40 -2.34
C ALA A 65 5.93 -8.86 -1.03
N VAL A 66 6.08 -7.56 -0.81
CA VAL A 66 5.58 -6.89 0.38
C VAL A 66 4.06 -6.79 0.28
N ASN A 67 3.34 -7.19 1.33
CA ASN A 67 1.87 -7.13 1.33
C ASN A 67 1.35 -5.71 1.59
N VAL A 68 0.07 -5.49 1.27
CA VAL A 68 -0.63 -4.22 1.44
C VAL A 68 -0.57 -3.71 2.89
N ARG A 69 -0.67 -4.59 3.89
CA ARG A 69 -0.56 -4.23 5.32
C ARG A 69 0.77 -3.53 5.62
N SER A 70 1.86 -4.08 5.09
CA SER A 70 3.21 -3.58 5.32
C SER A 70 3.46 -2.24 4.61
N ILE A 71 2.97 -2.10 3.37
CA ILE A 71 3.01 -0.82 2.64
C ILE A 71 2.24 0.27 3.38
N TYR A 72 1.03 -0.05 3.85
CA TYR A 72 0.21 0.88 4.61
C TYR A 72 0.82 1.24 5.96
N PHE A 73 1.40 0.26 6.66
CA PHE A 73 2.15 0.49 7.89
C PHE A 73 3.32 1.46 7.67
N ALA A 74 4.10 1.29 6.60
CA ALA A 74 5.19 2.18 6.25
C ALA A 74 4.71 3.61 5.98
N TRP A 75 3.60 3.75 5.25
CA TRP A 75 2.97 5.05 4.96
C TRP A 75 2.50 5.78 6.22
N LEU A 76 1.81 5.08 7.13
CA LEU A 76 1.34 5.66 8.39
C LEU A 76 2.48 6.16 9.27
N ASN A 77 3.64 5.48 9.21
CA ASN A 77 4.80 5.81 10.02
C ASN A 77 5.85 6.60 9.21
N ARG A 78 5.56 7.15 8.03
CA ARG A 78 6.60 7.72 7.14
C ARG A 78 7.41 8.87 7.72
N GLU A 79 6.85 9.58 8.70
CA GLU A 79 7.47 10.75 9.33
C GLU A 79 8.22 10.43 10.64
N VAL A 80 8.13 9.19 11.14
CA VAL A 80 8.84 8.82 12.38
C VAL A 80 10.28 8.43 12.09
N ALA A 81 11.16 8.66 13.07
CA ALA A 81 12.55 8.26 12.99
C ALA A 81 12.72 6.73 13.04
N ILE A 82 13.88 6.26 12.59
CA ILE A 82 14.14 4.82 12.36
C ILE A 82 13.93 3.98 13.64
N PRO A 83 14.40 4.39 14.84
CA PRO A 83 14.17 3.63 16.06
C PRO A 83 12.67 3.46 16.38
N GLU A 84 11.89 4.52 16.22
CA GLU A 84 10.45 4.55 16.47
C GLU A 84 9.68 3.71 15.45
N TYR A 85 10.11 3.71 14.18
CA TYR A 85 9.55 2.87 13.13
C TYR A 85 9.75 1.38 13.46
N ASN A 86 10.97 0.99 13.81
CA ASN A 86 11.31 -0.37 14.22
C ASN A 86 10.50 -0.83 15.45
N ALA A 87 10.38 0.05 16.46
CA ALA A 87 9.58 -0.21 17.65
C ALA A 87 8.08 -0.39 17.32
N SER A 88 7.55 0.42 16.40
CA SER A 88 6.16 0.32 15.95
C SER A 88 5.90 -0.97 15.18
N ALA A 89 6.86 -1.42 14.36
CA ALA A 89 6.77 -2.68 13.63
C ALA A 89 6.78 -3.87 14.60
N ALA A 90 7.70 -3.87 15.57
CA ALA A 90 7.76 -4.89 16.60
C ALA A 90 6.46 -4.98 17.43
N LYS A 91 5.92 -3.82 17.83
CA LYS A 91 4.64 -3.75 18.55
C LYS A 91 3.49 -4.34 17.74
N LEU A 92 3.33 -3.92 16.49
CA LEU A 92 2.25 -4.42 15.63
C LEU A 92 2.38 -5.92 15.38
N ASN A 93 3.59 -6.42 15.16
CA ASN A 93 3.84 -7.85 15.00
C ASN A 93 3.49 -8.66 16.26
N ALA A 94 3.75 -8.12 17.46
CA ALA A 94 3.34 -8.75 18.72
C ALA A 94 1.80 -8.81 18.88
N GLU A 95 1.10 -7.74 18.48
CA GLU A 95 -0.37 -7.70 18.47
C GLU A 95 -0.96 -8.73 17.49
N LEU A 96 -0.40 -8.81 16.27
CA LEU A 96 -0.83 -9.74 15.23
C LEU A 96 -0.61 -11.21 15.62
N ALA A 97 0.52 -11.51 16.27
CA ALA A 97 0.80 -12.83 16.82
C ALA A 97 -0.23 -13.23 17.88
N SER A 98 -0.62 -12.28 18.74
CA SER A 98 -1.62 -12.50 19.80
C SER A 98 -3.05 -12.68 19.26
N ALA A 99 -3.34 -12.11 18.09
CA ALA A 99 -4.64 -12.23 17.42
C ALA A 99 -4.82 -13.54 16.62
N GLY A 100 -3.80 -14.40 16.56
CA GLY A 100 -3.86 -15.67 15.80
C GLY A 100 -3.88 -15.47 14.28
N GLY A 101 -3.45 -14.31 13.78
CA GLY A 101 -3.38 -14.03 12.35
C GLY A 101 -2.20 -14.75 11.70
N GLU A 102 -2.42 -15.92 11.14
CA GLU A 102 -1.39 -16.63 10.36
C GLU A 102 -1.00 -15.80 9.12
N GLY A 103 0.31 -15.74 8.80
CA GLY A 103 0.82 -14.97 7.65
C GLY A 103 0.75 -13.45 7.76
N SER A 104 0.53 -12.90 8.96
CA SER A 104 0.08 -11.51 9.11
C SER A 104 1.13 -10.47 9.50
N ALA A 105 2.36 -10.87 9.80
CA ALA A 105 3.40 -9.92 10.20
C ALA A 105 3.63 -8.82 9.15
N VAL A 106 3.86 -7.60 9.62
CA VAL A 106 4.35 -6.53 8.76
C VAL A 106 5.83 -6.73 8.48
N HIS A 107 6.20 -6.50 7.22
CA HIS A 107 7.58 -6.43 6.81
C HIS A 107 8.18 -5.11 7.30
N ASN A 108 9.22 -5.21 8.12
CA ASN A 108 9.97 -4.04 8.58
C ASN A 108 10.97 -3.63 7.49
N LEU A 109 10.59 -2.65 6.68
CA LEU A 109 11.38 -2.23 5.51
C LEU A 109 12.74 -1.66 5.94
N ALA A 110 13.78 -1.98 5.17
CA ALA A 110 15.06 -1.32 5.35
C ALA A 110 14.93 0.19 5.07
N PHE A 111 15.83 1.00 5.63
CA PHE A 111 15.76 2.46 5.50
C PHE A 111 15.69 2.94 4.05
N VAL A 112 16.52 2.38 3.17
CA VAL A 112 16.57 2.75 1.74
C VAL A 112 15.26 2.37 1.04
N GLU A 113 14.78 1.14 1.26
CA GLU A 113 13.51 0.64 0.70
C GLU A 113 12.32 1.50 1.14
N ARG A 114 12.30 1.91 2.41
CA ARG A 114 11.27 2.79 2.95
C ARG A 114 11.33 4.17 2.29
N LEU A 115 12.51 4.76 2.13
CA LEU A 115 12.64 6.06 1.48
C LEU A 115 12.15 6.03 0.03
N ASP A 116 12.57 5.02 -0.74
CA ASP A 116 12.14 4.82 -2.12
C ASP A 116 10.62 4.65 -2.22
N LEU A 117 10.04 3.78 -1.37
CA LEU A 117 8.59 3.57 -1.32
C LEU A 117 7.82 4.87 -1.05
N ILE A 118 8.27 5.68 -0.08
CA ILE A 118 7.58 6.92 0.29
C ILE A 118 7.69 7.95 -0.83
N ALA A 119 8.87 8.13 -1.43
CA ALA A 119 9.06 9.05 -2.55
C ALA A 119 8.15 8.68 -3.74
N TRP A 120 8.03 7.39 -4.04
CA TRP A 120 7.13 6.89 -5.09
C TRP A 120 5.65 7.14 -4.76
N LEU A 121 5.22 6.84 -3.53
CA LEU A 121 3.84 7.05 -3.08
C LEU A 121 3.44 8.54 -3.02
N GLU A 122 4.39 9.43 -2.74
CA GLU A 122 4.18 10.88 -2.74
C GLU A 122 4.20 11.49 -4.15
N GLY A 123 4.59 10.71 -5.17
CA GLY A 123 4.77 11.19 -6.54
C GLY A 123 6.00 12.07 -6.72
N ALA A 124 6.95 12.03 -5.78
CA ALA A 124 8.26 12.70 -5.91
C ALA A 124 9.21 11.93 -6.85
N SER A 125 8.93 10.64 -7.09
CA SER A 125 9.59 9.80 -8.09
C SER A 125 8.55 8.99 -8.86
N GLU A 126 8.69 8.91 -10.18
CA GLU A 126 7.88 8.02 -11.04
C GLU A 126 8.48 6.60 -11.11
N GLU A 127 9.76 6.47 -10.77
CA GLU A 127 10.53 5.23 -10.79
C GLU A 127 10.81 4.73 -9.37
N SER A 128 10.90 3.42 -9.22
CA SER A 128 11.28 2.75 -7.96
C SER A 128 12.09 1.50 -8.29
N GLU A 129 13.24 1.33 -7.63
CA GLU A 129 14.11 0.15 -7.81
C GLU A 129 13.46 -1.13 -7.27
N TYR A 130 12.47 -0.97 -6.40
CA TYR A 130 11.82 -2.06 -5.66
C TYR A 130 10.44 -2.42 -6.21
N ILE A 131 9.88 -1.64 -7.15
CA ILE A 131 8.60 -1.95 -7.79
C ILE A 131 8.83 -2.75 -9.06
N LYS A 132 8.37 -4.00 -9.05
CA LYS A 132 8.40 -4.88 -10.22
C LYS A 132 7.46 -4.33 -11.32
N PRO A 133 7.93 -4.17 -12.58
CA PRO A 133 7.08 -3.78 -13.69
C PRO A 133 5.94 -4.77 -13.93
N LEU A 134 4.82 -4.30 -14.47
CA LEU A 134 3.76 -5.21 -14.94
C LEU A 134 4.25 -6.02 -16.14
N GLU A 135 3.76 -7.25 -16.29
CA GLU A 135 3.90 -7.98 -17.55
C GLU A 135 3.20 -7.19 -18.66
N GLY A 136 3.99 -6.48 -19.48
CA GLY A 136 3.52 -5.61 -20.56
C GLY A 136 4.13 -4.20 -20.57
N ASP A 137 4.61 -3.68 -19.43
CA ASP A 137 5.12 -2.30 -19.34
C ASP A 137 6.43 -2.09 -20.12
N ARG A 138 7.25 -3.14 -20.27
CA ARG A 138 8.52 -3.05 -21.02
C ARG A 138 8.34 -2.81 -22.53
N ALA A 139 7.12 -2.88 -23.06
CA ALA A 139 6.83 -2.62 -24.46
C ALA A 139 6.45 -1.15 -24.75
N GLY A 140 6.15 -0.34 -23.72
CA GLY A 140 5.67 1.03 -23.88
C GLY A 140 6.75 2.07 -24.19
N ASP A 141 7.93 1.94 -23.57
CA ASP A 141 9.01 2.93 -23.70
C ASP A 141 9.72 2.93 -25.06
N ALA A 142 9.67 1.82 -25.81
CA ALA A 142 10.27 1.74 -27.14
C ALA A 142 9.39 2.38 -28.24
N ALA A 143 8.10 2.60 -27.99
CA ALA A 143 7.16 3.11 -29.00
C ALA A 143 7.13 4.65 -29.11
N ALA A 144 7.62 5.38 -28.10
CA ALA A 144 7.62 6.84 -28.09
C ALA A 144 8.75 7.48 -28.92
N ARG A 145 9.64 6.68 -29.52
CA ARG A 145 10.79 7.16 -30.30
C ARG A 145 10.74 6.69 -31.76
N ALA A 146 9.57 6.72 -32.38
CA ALA A 146 9.45 6.67 -33.84
C ALA A 146 9.61 8.10 -34.41
N PRO A 147 10.61 8.37 -35.29
CA PRO A 147 10.77 9.70 -35.86
C PRO A 147 9.59 10.07 -36.77
N PRO A 148 9.22 11.37 -36.86
CA PRO A 148 8.12 11.80 -37.72
C PRO A 148 8.41 11.47 -39.18
N ARG A 149 7.45 10.81 -39.84
CA ARG A 149 7.50 10.50 -41.27
C ARG A 149 7.59 11.79 -42.10
N PRO A 150 8.44 11.87 -43.14
CA PRO A 150 8.49 13.03 -44.00
C PRO A 150 7.19 13.14 -44.84
N ARG A 151 6.63 14.35 -44.91
CA ARG A 151 5.55 14.68 -45.85
C ARG A 151 6.15 14.77 -47.25
N LEU A 152 5.77 13.84 -48.13
CA LEU A 152 5.99 13.99 -49.57
C LEU A 152 4.96 15.00 -50.11
N GLY A 153 5.46 16.00 -50.82
CA GLY A 153 4.68 16.99 -51.56
C GLY A 153 4.20 16.47 -52.91
#